data_AF-A0A4Z0YXK0-F1
#
_entry.id   AF-A0A4Z0YXK0-F1
#
_cell.length_a   1.000
_cell.length_b   1.000
_cell.length_c   1.000
_cell.angle_alpha   90.00
_cell.angle_beta   90.00
_cell.angle_gamma   90.00
#
_symmetry.space_group_name_H-M   'P 1'
#
loop_
_entity.id
_entity.type
_entity.pdbx_description
1 polymer ?
#
loop_
_entity_poly.entity_id
_entity_poly.type
_entity_poly.pdbx_seq_one_letter_code
_entity_poly.pdbx_strand_id
1 'polypeptide(L)'
;MAAPLPHRIRGPKLKPFNGELDTIEFKKVLSSNVVEQSSGEIPHSVVFQVNIKGKTFALKVFNFFSMEEIWPVILGQEHLLKENVVRHHLDPFYAECRAFGRLIENNKDDTLAVRCYGYVFLPHAIERQIERQFGISGWNRKAEDEDSPLRAIIKDHIKWKTLCNRKTFKTMRKNLEEVNKLGIFNMDIRKDNYLGGRLFDFSIAVTAPHLSLWPRLRSKERIVEDMDDDLKCFDDIVERVREKEEQPVPSQSLSWKQRTRAGTKPQHP
;
A
#
# COMPACT_ATOMS: atom_id res chain seq x y z
N MET A 1 3.49 23.76 9.14
CA MET A 1 4.50 22.69 8.99
C MET A 1 4.14 21.55 9.92
N ALA A 2 4.23 20.29 9.48
CA ALA A 2 3.92 19.14 10.32
C ALA A 2 4.97 18.97 11.44
N ALA A 3 4.53 18.60 12.64
CA ALA A 3 5.44 18.28 13.75
C ALA A 3 6.30 17.05 13.40
N PRO A 4 7.59 17.00 13.81
CA PRO A 4 8.47 15.88 13.52
C PRO A 4 7.99 14.59 14.19
N LEU A 5 8.20 13.44 13.54
CA LEU A 5 7.97 12.13 14.15
C LEU A 5 8.81 11.97 15.43
N PRO A 6 8.32 11.26 16.46
CA PRO A 6 8.97 11.21 17.77
C PRO A 6 10.46 10.82 17.70
N HIS A 7 11.34 11.63 18.29
CA HIS A 7 12.78 11.45 18.16
C HIS A 7 13.32 10.22 18.91
N ARG A 8 12.59 9.71 19.91
CA ARG A 8 13.07 8.71 20.89
C ARG A 8 13.08 7.27 20.40
N ILE A 9 12.40 6.96 19.28
CA ILE A 9 12.45 5.61 18.68
C ILE A 9 13.56 5.57 17.62
N ARG A 10 14.43 4.56 17.73
CA ARG A 10 15.52 4.31 16.78
C ARG A 10 14.97 3.77 15.47
N GLY A 11 15.61 4.13 14.37
CA GLY A 11 15.27 3.63 13.04
C GLY A 11 15.08 4.74 12.01
N PRO A 12 14.75 4.34 10.78
CA PRO A 12 14.58 5.25 9.66
C PRO A 12 13.38 6.17 9.87
N LYS A 13 13.46 7.40 9.35
CA LYS A 13 12.40 8.41 9.51
C LYS A 13 12.07 9.08 8.19
N LEU A 14 10.81 8.98 7.78
CA LEU A 14 10.28 9.79 6.70
C LEU A 14 10.23 11.25 7.14
N LYS A 15 10.56 12.18 6.24
CA LYS A 15 10.44 13.62 6.49
C LYS A 15 9.02 14.12 6.17
N PRO A 16 8.59 15.24 6.75
CA PRO A 16 7.37 15.91 6.32
C PRO A 16 7.38 16.20 4.82
N PHE A 17 6.20 16.15 4.20
CA PHE A 17 5.99 16.69 2.88
C PHE A 17 6.12 18.22 2.93
N ASN A 18 6.98 18.77 2.07
CA ASN A 18 7.27 20.21 2.04
C ASN A 18 6.34 21.02 1.11
N GLY A 19 5.31 20.40 0.51
CA GLY A 19 4.36 21.10 -0.34
C GLY A 19 3.23 21.77 0.46
N GLU A 20 2.68 22.85 -0.10
CA GLU A 20 1.51 23.53 0.47
C GLU A 20 0.23 22.79 0.07
N LEU A 21 -0.58 22.41 1.07
CA LEU A 21 -1.83 21.67 0.87
C LEU A 21 -3.04 22.58 0.64
N ASP A 22 -2.88 23.89 0.70
CA ASP A 22 -3.94 24.87 0.42
C ASP A 22 -4.53 24.75 -0.99
N THR A 23 -3.71 24.32 -1.95
CA THR A 23 -4.07 24.07 -3.35
C THR A 23 -4.50 22.64 -3.63
N ILE A 24 -4.79 21.82 -2.61
CA ILE A 24 -5.15 20.43 -2.83
C ILE A 24 -6.52 20.31 -3.51
N GLU A 25 -6.53 19.58 -4.62
CA GLU A 25 -7.76 19.24 -5.34
C GLU A 25 -7.91 17.72 -5.37
N PHE A 26 -8.92 17.20 -4.67
CA PHE A 26 -9.27 15.80 -4.76
C PHE A 26 -9.95 15.51 -6.10
N LYS A 27 -9.53 14.44 -6.78
CA LYS A 27 -10.08 14.03 -8.08
C LYS A 27 -10.96 12.79 -7.97
N LYS A 28 -10.50 11.77 -7.25
CA LYS A 28 -11.27 10.54 -6.99
C LYS A 28 -10.62 9.68 -5.90
N VAL A 29 -11.39 8.76 -5.35
CA VAL A 29 -10.89 7.64 -4.55
C VAL A 29 -10.24 6.60 -5.47
N LEU A 30 -9.10 6.05 -5.05
CA LEU A 30 -8.33 5.00 -5.74
C LEU A 30 -8.44 3.64 -5.04
N SER A 31 -8.67 3.61 -3.72
CA SER A 31 -8.87 2.37 -2.96
C SER A 31 -10.19 1.71 -3.32
N SER A 32 -10.14 0.45 -3.75
CA SER A 32 -11.30 -0.33 -4.22
C SER A 32 -12.31 -0.67 -3.12
N ASN A 33 -11.87 -0.66 -1.85
CA ASN A 33 -12.57 -1.31 -0.74
C ASN A 33 -13.43 -0.38 0.13
N VAL A 34 -13.78 0.82 -0.33
CA VAL A 34 -14.66 1.71 0.46
C VAL A 34 -16.12 1.19 0.50
N VAL A 35 -16.46 0.17 -0.31
CA VAL A 35 -17.85 -0.26 -0.54
C VAL A 35 -18.19 -1.67 -0.02
N GLU A 36 -17.23 -2.49 0.40
CA GLU A 36 -17.52 -3.84 0.95
C GLU A 36 -17.06 -3.95 2.40
N GLN A 37 -17.89 -3.43 3.32
CA GLN A 37 -17.77 -3.63 4.78
C GLN A 37 -18.13 -5.05 5.23
N SER A 38 -17.95 -6.07 4.37
CA SER A 38 -18.40 -7.45 4.62
C SER A 38 -17.39 -8.30 5.38
N SER A 39 -16.12 -7.87 5.53
CA SER A 39 -15.08 -8.67 6.20
C SER A 39 -14.88 -8.35 7.69
N GLY A 40 -15.49 -7.31 8.25
CA GLY A 40 -15.28 -6.88 9.64
C GLY A 40 -13.87 -6.36 9.95
N GLU A 41 -12.94 -6.42 9.00
CA GLU A 41 -11.56 -5.93 9.13
C GLU A 41 -11.48 -4.44 8.80
N ILE A 42 -10.79 -3.68 9.65
CA ILE A 42 -10.64 -2.23 9.50
C ILE A 42 -9.55 -1.97 8.46
N PRO A 43 -9.85 -1.33 7.31
CA PRO A 43 -8.83 -1.05 6.32
C PRO A 43 -7.76 -0.12 6.90
N HIS A 44 -6.48 -0.29 6.52
CA HIS A 44 -5.42 0.59 7.03
C HIS A 44 -5.58 2.05 6.59
N SER A 45 -6.18 2.29 5.43
CA SER A 45 -6.22 3.61 4.81
C SER A 45 -7.23 3.72 3.66
N VAL A 46 -7.50 4.95 3.25
CA VAL A 46 -8.14 5.31 1.99
C VAL A 46 -7.15 6.06 1.11
N VAL A 47 -7.08 5.72 -0.18
CA VAL A 47 -6.16 6.36 -1.12
C VAL A 47 -6.93 7.25 -2.08
N PHE A 48 -6.49 8.50 -2.23
CA PHE A 48 -7.07 9.48 -3.15
C PHE A 48 -6.09 9.83 -4.26
N GLN A 49 -6.61 10.04 -5.47
CA GLN A 49 -5.90 10.80 -6.48
C GLN A 49 -6.14 12.29 -6.20
N VAL A 50 -5.06 13.04 -6.03
CA VAL A 50 -5.11 14.49 -5.76
C VAL A 50 -4.25 15.26 -6.74
N ASN A 51 -4.57 16.52 -6.97
CA ASN A 51 -3.70 17.49 -7.60
C ASN A 51 -3.22 18.50 -6.55
N ILE A 52 -1.91 18.78 -6.51
CA ILE A 52 -1.32 19.81 -5.66
C ILE A 52 -0.40 20.64 -6.56
N LYS A 53 -0.65 21.95 -6.66
CA LYS A 53 0.09 22.88 -7.53
C LYS A 53 0.28 22.36 -8.97
N GLY A 54 -0.77 21.82 -9.58
CA GLY A 54 -0.76 21.32 -10.95
C GLY A 54 -0.20 19.90 -11.12
N LYS A 55 0.43 19.31 -10.10
CA LYS A 55 0.99 17.94 -10.16
C LYS A 55 0.05 16.92 -9.53
N THR A 56 -0.11 15.77 -10.18
CA THR A 56 -0.95 14.67 -9.68
C THR A 56 -0.17 13.75 -8.75
N PHE A 57 -0.77 13.44 -7.60
CA PHE A 57 -0.23 12.56 -6.56
C PHE A 57 -1.27 11.53 -6.11
N ALA A 58 -0.77 10.49 -5.42
CA ALA A 58 -1.59 9.64 -4.58
C ALA A 58 -1.44 10.09 -3.12
N LEU A 59 -2.55 10.43 -2.47
CA LEU A 59 -2.63 10.76 -1.05
C LEU A 59 -3.23 9.55 -0.31
N LYS A 60 -2.43 8.85 0.49
CA LYS A 60 -2.90 7.75 1.35
C LYS A 60 -3.21 8.31 2.73
N VAL A 61 -4.47 8.28 3.15
CA VAL A 61 -4.95 8.77 4.45
C VAL A 61 -5.27 7.58 5.34
N PHE A 62 -4.67 7.53 6.52
CA PHE A 62 -4.70 6.35 7.39
C PHE A 62 -5.82 6.43 8.42
N ASN A 63 -6.41 5.27 8.71
CA ASN A 63 -7.28 5.12 9.88
C ASN A 63 -6.47 5.19 11.17
N PHE A 64 -7.16 5.50 12.27
CA PHE A 64 -6.61 5.35 13.62
C PHE A 64 -6.70 3.88 14.03
N PHE A 65 -5.71 3.45 14.81
CA PHE A 65 -5.70 2.13 15.41
C PHE A 65 -5.31 2.30 16.88
N SER A 66 -6.20 1.88 17.77
CA SER A 66 -6.00 1.84 19.21
C SER A 66 -4.89 0.85 19.59
N MET A 67 -4.37 0.95 20.81
CA MET A 67 -3.39 -0.03 21.28
C MET A 67 -3.96 -1.45 21.30
N GLU A 68 -5.22 -1.62 21.66
CA GLU A 68 -5.87 -2.94 21.67
C GLU A 68 -5.87 -3.59 20.29
N GLU A 69 -6.10 -2.82 19.23
CA GLU A 69 -6.14 -3.31 17.85
C GLU A 69 -4.74 -3.68 17.31
N ILE A 70 -3.67 -3.03 17.76
CA ILE A 70 -2.30 -3.25 17.25
C ILE A 70 -1.39 -4.03 18.20
N TRP A 71 -1.81 -4.29 19.44
CA TRP A 71 -0.97 -4.98 20.40
C TRP A 71 -0.73 -6.41 19.95
N PRO A 72 0.53 -6.85 19.78
CA PRO A 72 0.79 -8.20 19.31
C PRO A 72 0.46 -9.20 20.43
N VAL A 73 -0.16 -10.31 20.07
CA VAL A 73 -0.38 -11.44 20.99
C VAL A 73 0.96 -12.12 21.24
N ILE A 74 1.56 -11.88 22.40
CA ILE A 74 2.84 -12.49 22.81
C ILE A 74 2.66 -13.06 24.22
N LEU A 75 2.62 -14.39 24.33
CA LEU A 75 2.38 -15.08 25.59
C LEU A 75 3.58 -14.98 26.54
N GLY A 76 3.39 -14.39 27.71
CA GLY A 76 4.37 -14.39 28.82
C GLY A 76 5.53 -13.41 28.68
N GLN A 77 5.51 -12.54 27.68
CA GLN A 77 6.55 -11.54 27.41
C GLN A 77 6.00 -10.14 27.15
N GLU A 78 4.74 -9.91 27.49
CA GLU A 78 4.03 -8.65 27.35
C GLU A 78 4.78 -7.51 28.06
N HIS A 79 5.40 -7.81 29.21
CA HIS A 79 6.20 -6.88 30.01
C HIS A 79 7.45 -6.33 29.28
N LEU A 80 7.90 -6.96 28.19
CA LEU A 80 9.02 -6.48 27.38
C LEU A 80 8.60 -5.41 26.36
N LEU A 81 7.30 -5.27 26.11
CA LEU A 81 6.76 -4.30 25.17
C LEU A 81 6.48 -2.97 25.85
N LYS A 82 6.87 -1.89 25.19
CA LYS A 82 6.48 -0.53 25.56
C LYS A 82 5.51 -0.01 24.52
N GLU A 83 4.46 0.65 24.98
CA GLU A 83 3.40 1.18 24.12
C GLU A 83 3.94 2.01 22.95
N ASN A 84 4.88 2.91 23.23
CA ASN A 84 5.50 3.74 22.21
C ASN A 84 6.28 2.92 21.17
N VAL A 85 6.91 1.81 21.53
CA VAL A 85 7.58 0.91 20.59
C VAL A 85 6.54 0.21 19.72
N VAL A 86 5.50 -0.35 20.33
CA VAL A 86 4.41 -1.03 19.62
C VAL A 86 3.76 -0.07 18.63
N ARG A 87 3.35 1.12 19.06
CA ARG A 87 2.76 2.15 18.18
C ARG A 87 3.67 2.51 17.01
N HIS A 88 4.96 2.72 17.22
CA HIS A 88 5.88 3.10 16.12
C HIS A 88 6.25 1.97 15.16
N HIS A 89 5.98 0.72 15.55
CA HIS A 89 6.35 -0.47 14.81
C HIS A 89 5.15 -1.04 14.06
N LEU A 90 3.98 -1.08 14.71
CA LEU A 90 2.81 -1.81 14.22
C LEU A 90 1.65 -0.92 13.77
N ASP A 91 1.63 0.37 14.14
CA ASP A 91 0.64 1.28 13.55
C ASP A 91 0.93 1.45 12.04
N PRO A 92 -0.09 1.28 11.17
CA PRO A 92 0.11 1.29 9.73
C PRO A 92 0.76 2.54 9.14
N PHE A 93 0.47 3.72 9.72
CA PHE A 93 1.08 4.96 9.27
C PHE A 93 2.57 5.00 9.62
N TYR A 94 2.93 4.59 10.84
CA TYR A 94 4.34 4.60 11.26
C TYR A 94 5.16 3.50 10.57
N ALA A 95 4.61 2.30 10.38
CA ALA A 95 5.26 1.22 9.64
C ALA A 95 5.66 1.68 8.22
N GLU A 96 4.71 2.29 7.51
CA GLU A 96 4.94 2.78 6.16
C GLU A 96 5.92 3.97 6.11
N CYS A 97 5.82 4.90 7.08
CA CYS A 97 6.81 5.97 7.23
C CYS A 97 8.23 5.42 7.42
N ARG A 98 8.39 4.33 8.15
CA ARG A 98 9.72 3.74 8.38
C ARG A 98 10.27 3.08 7.13
N ALA A 99 9.45 2.31 6.42
CA ALA A 99 9.86 1.67 5.17
C ALA A 99 10.32 2.72 4.15
N PHE A 100 9.51 3.75 3.90
CA PHE A 100 9.90 4.84 2.99
C PHE A 100 11.06 5.67 3.52
N GLY A 101 11.15 5.89 4.83
CA GLY A 101 12.32 6.52 5.44
C GLY A 101 13.61 5.79 5.07
N ARG A 102 13.62 4.45 5.15
CA ARG A 102 14.78 3.62 4.79
C ARG A 102 15.08 3.67 3.30
N LEU A 103 14.05 3.61 2.46
CA LEU A 103 14.21 3.70 1.01
C LEU A 103 14.82 5.05 0.59
N ILE A 104 14.35 6.15 1.18
CA ILE A 104 14.86 7.50 0.90
C ILE A 104 16.29 7.67 1.41
N GLU A 105 16.61 7.19 2.61
CA GLU A 105 17.98 7.20 3.15
C GLU A 105 18.99 6.53 2.20
N ASN A 106 18.53 5.55 1.41
CA ASN A 106 19.35 4.81 0.45
C ASN A 106 19.17 5.27 -1.01
N ASN A 107 18.38 6.32 -1.27
CA ASN A 107 18.03 6.81 -2.61
C ASN A 107 17.41 5.72 -3.51
N LYS A 108 16.46 4.95 -2.96
CA LYS A 108 15.82 3.80 -3.62
C LYS A 108 14.30 3.91 -3.75
N ASP A 109 13.69 5.00 -3.31
CA ASP A 109 12.24 5.16 -3.27
C ASP A 109 11.58 5.29 -4.65
N ASP A 110 12.33 5.58 -5.71
CA ASP A 110 11.81 5.62 -7.09
C ASP A 110 12.17 4.39 -7.95
N THR A 111 13.13 3.59 -7.50
CA THR A 111 13.65 2.41 -8.21
C THR A 111 13.07 1.11 -7.65
N LEU A 112 13.07 0.95 -6.34
CA LEU A 112 12.58 -0.25 -5.65
C LEU A 112 11.09 -0.16 -5.31
N ALA A 113 10.56 1.05 -5.10
CA ALA A 113 9.17 1.32 -4.76
C ALA A 113 8.60 2.50 -5.57
N VAL A 114 7.37 2.91 -5.24
CA VAL A 114 6.81 4.19 -5.67
C VAL A 114 7.50 5.35 -4.96
N ARG A 115 7.78 6.44 -5.68
CA ARG A 115 8.40 7.63 -5.08
C ARG A 115 7.53 8.17 -3.96
N CYS A 116 8.15 8.46 -2.82
CA CYS A 116 7.48 8.99 -1.64
C CYS A 116 7.98 10.41 -1.34
N TYR A 117 7.06 11.35 -1.17
CA TYR A 117 7.40 12.76 -0.99
C TYR A 117 7.37 13.21 0.48
N GLY A 118 6.86 12.37 1.38
CA GLY A 118 6.78 12.65 2.80
C GLY A 118 5.40 12.41 3.40
N TYR A 119 5.34 12.52 4.72
CA TYR A 119 4.08 12.46 5.47
C TYR A 119 3.49 13.85 5.69
N VAL A 120 2.20 13.90 5.99
CA VAL A 120 1.51 15.14 6.36
C VAL A 120 0.39 14.86 7.36
N PHE A 121 0.16 15.80 8.27
CA PHE A 121 -1.04 15.86 9.09
C PHE A 121 -2.04 16.78 8.42
N LEU A 122 -3.21 16.26 8.10
CA LEU A 122 -4.23 17.01 7.36
C LEU A 122 -4.93 18.00 8.31
N PRO A 123 -5.02 19.30 7.93
CA PRO A 123 -5.88 20.24 8.64
C PRO A 123 -7.34 19.80 8.59
N HIS A 124 -8.11 20.13 9.63
CA HIS A 124 -9.55 19.80 9.69
C HIS A 124 -10.35 20.33 8.50
N ALA A 125 -9.90 21.41 7.85
CA ALA A 125 -10.54 21.89 6.63
C ALA A 125 -10.48 20.87 5.48
N ILE A 126 -9.35 20.16 5.35
CA ILE A 126 -9.17 19.09 4.35
C ILE A 126 -9.98 17.85 4.74
N GLU A 127 -9.99 17.49 6.03
CA GLU A 127 -10.83 16.38 6.53
C GLU A 127 -12.31 16.62 6.22
N ARG A 128 -12.84 17.81 6.52
CA ARG A 128 -14.22 18.19 6.14
C ARG A 128 -14.45 18.20 4.63
N GLN A 129 -13.43 18.53 3.83
CA GLN A 129 -13.53 18.45 2.37
C GLN A 129 -13.69 17.00 1.91
N ILE A 130 -12.94 16.07 2.50
CA ILE A 130 -13.05 14.63 2.18
C ILE A 130 -14.45 14.12 2.53
N GLU A 131 -14.97 14.46 3.70
CA GLU A 131 -16.33 14.08 4.12
C GLU A 131 -17.38 14.63 3.15
N ARG A 132 -17.33 15.92 2.81
CA ARG A 132 -18.29 16.54 1.89
C ARG A 132 -18.25 15.97 0.47
N GLN A 133 -17.07 15.62 -0.03
CA GLN A 133 -16.91 15.15 -1.42
C GLN A 133 -17.12 13.65 -1.58
N PHE A 134 -16.76 12.86 -0.58
CA PHE A 134 -16.73 11.40 -0.68
C PHE A 134 -17.59 10.68 0.37
N GLY A 135 -18.16 11.38 1.35
CA GLY A 135 -18.95 10.78 2.43
C GLY A 135 -18.11 9.96 3.41
N ILE A 136 -16.80 10.20 3.49
CA ILE A 136 -15.88 9.44 4.33
C ILE A 136 -15.53 10.25 5.60
N SER A 137 -16.04 9.80 6.75
CA SER A 137 -15.80 10.43 8.06
C SER A 137 -15.39 9.44 9.17
N GLY A 138 -15.67 8.15 9.00
CA GLY A 138 -15.38 7.08 9.97
C GLY A 138 -13.93 6.59 9.93
N TRP A 139 -12.96 7.44 10.28
CA TRP A 139 -11.52 7.12 10.25
C TRP A 139 -11.03 6.16 11.35
N ASN A 140 -11.91 5.31 11.88
CA ASN A 140 -11.72 4.50 13.10
C ASN A 140 -11.22 5.30 14.33
N ARG A 141 -11.57 6.59 14.39
CA ARG A 141 -11.18 7.48 15.49
C ARG A 141 -11.83 7.01 16.80
N LYS A 142 -11.04 6.76 17.86
CA LYS A 142 -11.55 6.51 19.22
C LYS A 142 -11.51 7.81 20.03
N ALA A 143 -12.02 7.78 21.27
CA ALA A 143 -12.00 8.95 22.16
C ALA A 143 -10.58 9.48 22.43
N GLU A 144 -9.56 8.61 22.45
CA GLU A 144 -8.15 9.01 22.60
C GLU A 144 -7.59 9.76 21.39
N ASP A 145 -8.22 9.63 20.22
CA ASP A 145 -7.84 10.27 18.96
C ASP A 145 -8.70 11.53 18.68
N GLU A 146 -9.54 11.95 19.61
CA GLU A 146 -10.32 13.17 19.49
C GLU A 146 -9.38 14.36 19.23
N ASP A 147 -9.77 15.24 18.31
CA ASP A 147 -8.97 16.37 17.81
C ASP A 147 -7.63 16.04 17.11
N SER A 148 -7.18 14.79 17.09
CA SER A 148 -5.97 14.39 16.36
C SER A 148 -6.15 14.61 14.85
N PRO A 149 -5.19 15.21 14.13
CA PRO A 149 -5.31 15.39 12.70
C PRO A 149 -5.17 14.05 11.97
N LEU A 150 -5.87 13.89 10.85
CA LEU A 150 -5.66 12.71 10.00
C LEU A 150 -4.22 12.65 9.51
N ARG A 151 -3.68 11.43 9.48
CA ARG A 151 -2.30 11.16 9.08
C ARG A 151 -2.29 10.68 7.64
N ALA A 152 -1.40 11.22 6.83
CA ALA A 152 -1.33 10.86 5.42
C ALA A 152 0.09 10.82 4.86
N ILE A 153 0.27 10.13 3.73
CA ILE A 153 1.53 10.07 2.99
C ILE A 153 1.27 10.44 1.52
N ILE A 154 2.14 11.30 0.96
CA ILE A 154 2.10 11.74 -0.43
C ILE A 154 3.06 10.90 -1.27
N LYS A 155 2.56 10.29 -2.34
CA LYS A 155 3.33 9.43 -3.26
C LYS A 155 3.09 9.80 -4.72
N ASP A 156 3.95 9.31 -5.59
CA ASP A 156 3.68 9.36 -7.03
C ASP A 156 2.37 8.64 -7.35
N HIS A 157 1.54 9.25 -8.20
CA HIS A 157 0.37 8.58 -8.75
C HIS A 157 0.78 7.65 -9.90
N ILE A 158 0.64 6.34 -9.71
CA ILE A 158 0.93 5.35 -10.73
C ILE A 158 -0.31 5.15 -11.62
N LYS A 159 -0.22 5.55 -12.89
CA LYS A 159 -1.34 5.43 -13.86
C LYS A 159 -1.60 4.00 -14.33
N TRP A 160 -0.58 3.14 -14.30
CA TRP A 160 -0.66 1.78 -14.85
C TRP A 160 -1.21 0.82 -13.80
N LYS A 161 -2.40 0.28 -14.06
CA LYS A 161 -3.06 -0.70 -13.20
C LYS A 161 -2.57 -2.14 -13.40
N THR A 162 -1.69 -2.38 -14.36
CA THR A 162 -1.18 -3.72 -14.64
C THR A 162 -0.10 -4.10 -13.64
N LEU A 163 -0.06 -5.39 -13.27
CA LEU A 163 0.97 -5.97 -12.40
C LEU A 163 2.36 -5.70 -12.96
N CYS A 164 2.57 -6.10 -14.21
CA CYS A 164 3.74 -5.79 -15.00
C CYS A 164 3.39 -4.71 -16.02
N ASN A 165 4.27 -3.74 -16.16
CA ASN A 165 4.28 -2.87 -17.33
C ASN A 165 5.71 -2.91 -17.91
N ARG A 166 6.55 -1.94 -17.54
CA ARG A 166 7.93 -1.84 -18.03
C ARG A 166 8.90 -2.84 -17.39
N LYS A 167 8.49 -3.48 -16.29
CA LYS A 167 9.35 -4.39 -15.51
C LYS A 167 8.93 -5.83 -15.74
N THR A 168 9.94 -6.69 -15.90
CA THR A 168 9.77 -8.15 -15.94
C THR A 168 9.65 -8.72 -14.52
N PHE A 169 9.09 -9.91 -14.37
CA PHE A 169 9.07 -10.62 -13.08
C PHE A 169 10.48 -10.81 -12.50
N LYS A 170 11.47 -11.11 -13.34
CA LYS A 170 12.88 -11.21 -12.91
C LYS A 170 13.38 -9.89 -12.30
N THR A 171 13.06 -8.76 -12.93
CA THR A 171 13.42 -7.43 -12.40
C THR A 171 12.67 -7.13 -11.10
N MET A 172 11.40 -7.48 -11.01
CA MET A 172 10.57 -7.26 -9.81
C MET A 172 11.09 -8.08 -8.62
N ARG A 173 11.38 -9.38 -8.82
CA ARG A 173 11.98 -10.24 -7.79
C ARG A 173 13.30 -9.70 -7.28
N LYS A 174 14.20 -9.30 -8.20
CA LYS A 174 15.47 -8.66 -7.84
C LYS A 174 15.26 -7.39 -7.02
N ASN A 175 14.27 -6.56 -7.36
CA ASN A 175 13.99 -5.36 -6.57
C ASN A 175 13.51 -5.73 -5.16
N LEU A 176 12.69 -6.77 -5.01
CA LEU A 176 12.24 -7.24 -3.70
C LEU A 176 13.40 -7.78 -2.87
N GLU A 177 14.33 -8.54 -3.47
CA GLU A 177 15.57 -8.95 -2.80
C GLU A 177 16.38 -7.75 -2.29
N GLU A 178 16.48 -6.68 -3.08
CA GLU A 178 17.17 -5.46 -2.66
C GLU A 178 16.41 -4.72 -1.54
N VAL A 179 15.07 -4.73 -1.54
CA VAL A 179 14.25 -4.21 -0.43
C VAL A 179 14.55 -5.00 0.86
N ASN A 180 14.58 -6.33 0.79
CA ASN A 180 14.90 -7.20 1.93
C ASN A 180 16.33 -6.98 2.43
N LYS A 181 17.30 -6.76 1.54
CA LYS A 181 18.70 -6.42 1.91
C LYS A 181 18.82 -5.08 2.64
N LEU A 182 17.90 -4.14 2.43
CA LEU A 182 17.82 -2.89 3.20
C LEU A 182 17.19 -3.09 4.60
N GLY A 183 16.82 -4.32 4.94
CA GLY A 183 16.15 -4.67 6.19
C GLY A 183 14.69 -4.23 6.22
N ILE A 184 14.03 -4.16 5.06
CA ILE A 184 12.60 -3.92 4.91
C ILE A 184 11.98 -5.24 4.42
N PHE A 185 11.07 -5.81 5.19
CA PHE A 185 10.24 -6.94 4.79
C PHE A 185 8.81 -6.42 4.65
N ASN A 186 8.23 -6.52 3.47
CA ASN A 186 6.95 -5.91 3.14
C ASN A 186 5.78 -6.56 3.90
N MET A 187 5.84 -7.88 4.09
CA MET A 187 4.85 -8.71 4.77
C MET A 187 3.46 -8.78 4.08
N ASP A 188 3.24 -8.07 2.97
CA ASP A 188 1.99 -8.08 2.20
C ASP A 188 2.25 -8.19 0.69
N ILE A 189 3.09 -9.15 0.30
CA ILE A 189 3.40 -9.40 -1.11
C ILE A 189 2.21 -10.08 -1.79
N ARG A 190 1.40 -9.26 -2.46
CA ARG A 190 0.25 -9.69 -3.28
C ARG A 190 0.15 -8.88 -4.56
N LYS A 191 -0.50 -9.47 -5.58
CA LYS A 191 -0.66 -8.86 -6.91
C LYS A 191 -1.17 -7.41 -6.86
N ASP A 192 -2.13 -7.14 -5.97
CA ASP A 192 -2.79 -5.83 -5.87
C ASP A 192 -1.89 -4.74 -5.27
N ASN A 193 -0.81 -5.12 -4.58
CA ASN A 193 0.18 -4.21 -4.00
C ASN A 193 1.31 -3.85 -4.97
N TYR A 194 1.19 -4.27 -6.23
CA TYR A 194 2.06 -3.87 -7.34
C TYR A 194 1.31 -3.07 -8.39
N LEU A 195 1.87 -1.92 -8.76
CA LEU A 195 1.42 -1.12 -9.90
C LEU A 195 2.59 -0.83 -10.85
N GLY A 196 2.51 -1.32 -12.08
CA GLY A 196 3.58 -1.19 -13.06
C GLY A 196 4.91 -1.82 -12.60
N GLY A 197 4.84 -2.90 -11.82
CA GLY A 197 5.99 -3.61 -11.26
C GLY A 197 6.68 -2.91 -10.10
N ARG A 198 6.01 -1.98 -9.42
CA ARG A 198 6.52 -1.29 -8.23
C ARG A 198 5.61 -1.53 -7.04
N LEU A 199 6.21 -1.81 -5.88
CA LEU A 199 5.54 -1.82 -4.59
C LEU A 199 5.14 -0.40 -4.21
N PHE A 200 3.95 -0.25 -3.65
CA PHE A 200 3.46 1.05 -3.19
C PHE A 200 2.85 1.04 -1.80
N ASP A 201 2.62 -0.14 -1.21
CA ASP A 201 2.04 -0.30 0.12
C ASP A 201 3.04 -0.95 1.06
N PHE A 202 3.34 -0.28 2.18
CA PHE A 202 4.20 -0.79 3.25
C PHE A 202 3.52 -0.65 4.62
N SER A 203 2.18 -0.66 4.65
CA SER A 203 1.40 -0.45 5.88
C SER A 203 1.62 -1.50 6.96
N ILE A 204 2.09 -2.70 6.62
CA ILE A 204 2.45 -3.73 7.62
C ILE A 204 3.93 -4.14 7.54
N ALA A 205 4.74 -3.33 6.87
CA ALA A 205 6.14 -3.68 6.62
C ALA A 205 6.97 -3.70 7.91
N VAL A 206 7.72 -4.77 8.09
CA VAL A 206 8.72 -4.92 9.16
C VAL A 206 10.01 -4.25 8.70
N THR A 207 10.32 -3.06 9.24
CA THR A 207 11.55 -2.32 8.90
C THR A 207 12.53 -2.28 10.06
N ALA A 208 13.71 -2.88 9.89
CA ALA A 208 14.74 -2.94 10.92
C ALA A 208 15.22 -1.54 11.37
N PRO A 209 15.35 -1.30 12.70
CA PRO A 209 15.15 -2.23 13.81
C PRO A 209 13.67 -2.40 14.21
N HIS A 210 13.12 -3.61 14.20
CA HIS A 210 11.69 -3.85 14.46
C HIS A 210 11.45 -4.87 15.58
N LEU A 211 10.31 -4.80 16.27
CA LEU A 211 10.01 -5.69 17.40
C LEU A 211 9.81 -7.14 16.92
N SER A 212 9.25 -7.32 15.72
CA SER A 212 9.07 -8.63 15.08
C SER A 212 10.39 -9.32 14.73
N LEU A 213 11.52 -8.62 14.85
CA LEU A 213 12.87 -9.14 14.64
C LEU A 213 13.63 -9.35 15.96
N TRP A 214 12.98 -9.22 17.12
CA TRP A 214 13.61 -9.41 18.42
C TRP A 214 13.60 -10.89 18.81
N PRO A 215 14.77 -11.55 18.92
CA PRO A 215 14.82 -12.97 19.30
C PRO A 215 14.37 -13.26 20.73
N ARG A 216 14.20 -12.20 21.53
CA ARG A 216 13.61 -12.30 22.87
C ARG A 216 12.10 -12.46 22.81
N LEU A 217 11.45 -11.93 21.78
CA LEU A 217 9.99 -11.97 21.58
C LEU A 217 9.53 -13.15 20.72
N ARG A 218 10.40 -13.65 19.84
CA ARG A 218 10.07 -14.66 18.83
C ARG A 218 11.26 -15.59 18.62
N SER A 219 11.00 -16.85 18.26
CA SER A 219 12.06 -17.79 17.89
C SER A 219 12.82 -17.28 16.65
N LYS A 220 14.10 -17.61 16.56
CA LYS A 220 14.93 -17.19 15.42
C LYS A 220 14.45 -17.83 14.12
N GLU A 221 13.98 -19.07 14.21
CA GLU A 221 13.43 -19.85 13.12
C GLU A 221 12.22 -19.11 12.54
N ARG A 222 11.29 -18.66 13.40
CA ARG A 222 10.10 -17.93 12.94
C ARG A 222 10.43 -16.58 12.33
N ILE A 223 11.43 -15.88 12.88
CA ILE A 223 11.90 -14.62 12.31
C ILE A 223 12.45 -14.85 10.89
N VAL A 224 13.26 -15.89 10.69
CA VAL A 224 13.82 -16.22 9.38
C VAL A 224 12.72 -16.64 8.40
N GLU A 225 11.77 -17.47 8.83
CA GLU A 225 10.62 -17.87 8.01
C GLU A 225 9.84 -16.67 7.47
N ASP A 226 9.50 -15.71 8.34
CA ASP A 226 8.80 -14.48 7.97
C ASP A 226 9.63 -13.61 7.01
N MET A 227 10.96 -13.54 7.21
CA MET A 227 11.86 -12.76 6.35
C MET A 227 11.96 -13.33 4.92
N ASP A 228 11.79 -14.64 4.78
CA ASP A 228 11.79 -15.33 3.48
C ASP A 228 10.41 -15.32 2.79
N ASP A 229 9.35 -14.99 3.53
CA ASP A 229 7.96 -15.10 3.07
C ASP A 229 7.64 -14.19 1.89
N ASP A 230 8.20 -12.96 1.89
CA ASP A 230 8.06 -12.00 0.79
C ASP A 230 8.45 -12.60 -0.57
N LEU A 231 9.58 -13.30 -0.62
CA LEU A 231 10.07 -13.89 -1.88
C LEU A 231 9.24 -15.10 -2.31
N LYS A 232 8.78 -15.92 -1.34
CA LYS A 232 7.89 -17.05 -1.62
C LYS A 232 6.56 -16.57 -2.18
N CYS A 233 5.94 -15.60 -1.52
CA CYS A 233 4.71 -14.97 -1.97
C CYS A 233 4.88 -14.31 -3.35
N PHE A 234 6.05 -13.71 -3.64
CA PHE A 234 6.33 -13.20 -4.98
C PHE A 234 6.37 -14.30 -6.04
N ASP A 235 7.07 -15.40 -5.75
CA ASP A 235 7.20 -16.52 -6.68
C ASP A 235 5.82 -17.16 -6.95
N ASP A 236 4.97 -17.31 -5.93
CA ASP A 236 3.57 -17.75 -6.07
C ASP A 236 2.74 -16.84 -6.98
N ILE A 237 2.92 -15.51 -6.90
CA ILE A 237 2.25 -14.57 -7.81
C ILE A 237 2.66 -14.85 -9.26
N VAL A 238 3.96 -15.09 -9.51
CA VAL A 238 4.49 -15.34 -10.85
C VAL A 238 3.92 -16.63 -11.42
N GLU A 239 3.90 -17.71 -10.63
CA GLU A 239 3.35 -19.00 -11.03
C GLU A 239 1.87 -18.87 -11.42
N ARG A 240 1.03 -18.26 -10.56
CA ARG A 240 -0.39 -18.06 -10.83
C ARG A 240 -0.67 -17.19 -12.06
N VAL A 241 0.23 -16.26 -12.40
CA VAL A 241 0.08 -15.45 -13.62
C VAL A 241 0.40 -16.28 -14.85
N ARG A 242 1.47 -17.08 -14.81
CA ARG A 242 1.86 -17.95 -15.93
C ARG A 242 0.79 -19.01 -16.23
N GLU A 243 0.25 -19.65 -15.19
CA GLU A 243 -0.85 -20.61 -15.34
C GLU A 243 -2.05 -20.01 -16.06
N LYS A 244 -2.39 -18.75 -15.77
CA LYS A 244 -3.51 -18.04 -16.43
C LYS A 244 -3.22 -17.67 -17.88
N GLU A 245 -1.97 -17.44 -18.23
CA GLU A 245 -1.54 -17.17 -19.61
C GLU A 245 -1.50 -18.46 -20.45
N GLU A 246 -1.24 -19.60 -19.82
CA GLU A 246 -1.19 -20.92 -20.47
C GLU A 246 -2.56 -21.58 -20.66
N GLN A 247 -3.61 -21.13 -19.96
CA GLN A 247 -4.97 -21.63 -20.18
C GLN A 247 -5.51 -21.15 -21.54
N PRO A 248 -5.84 -22.06 -22.47
CA PRO A 248 -6.43 -21.67 -23.75
C PRO A 248 -7.77 -20.98 -23.50
N VAL A 249 -7.97 -19.81 -24.11
CA VAL A 249 -9.26 -19.13 -24.16
C VAL A 249 -10.30 -20.14 -24.66
N PRO A 250 -11.40 -20.40 -23.93
CA PRO A 250 -12.46 -21.27 -24.43
C PRO A 250 -12.90 -20.74 -25.78
N SER A 251 -12.89 -21.60 -26.81
CA SER A 251 -13.35 -21.25 -28.14
C SER A 251 -14.81 -20.82 -28.05
N GLN A 252 -15.06 -19.52 -27.93
CA GLN A 252 -16.35 -18.98 -28.28
C GLN A 252 -16.54 -19.30 -29.76
N SER A 253 -17.44 -20.24 -30.00
CA SER A 253 -17.75 -20.75 -31.33
C SER A 253 -17.98 -19.58 -32.28
N LEU A 254 -17.12 -19.49 -33.30
CA LEU A 254 -17.34 -18.66 -34.47
C LEU A 254 -18.52 -19.25 -35.28
N SER A 255 -19.73 -19.14 -34.73
CA SER A 255 -20.99 -19.57 -35.32
C SER A 255 -21.77 -18.37 -35.90
N TRP A 256 -21.09 -17.52 -36.68
CA TRP A 256 -21.75 -16.44 -37.44
C TRP A 256 -21.54 -16.54 -38.95
N LYS A 257 -20.94 -17.63 -39.47
CA LYS A 257 -20.73 -17.83 -40.92
C LYS A 257 -21.68 -18.82 -41.61
N GLN A 258 -22.81 -19.17 -40.99
CA GLN A 258 -23.85 -19.99 -41.64
C GLN A 258 -25.25 -19.40 -41.42
N ARG A 259 -25.54 -18.31 -42.14
CA ARG A 259 -26.84 -17.69 -42.46
C ARG A 259 -26.45 -16.39 -43.20
N THR A 260 -26.56 -16.19 -44.51
CA THR A 260 -27.50 -16.65 -45.53
C THR A 260 -26.85 -16.49 -46.91
N ARG A 261 -26.78 -17.57 -47.71
CA ARG A 261 -26.62 -17.50 -49.18
C ARG A 261 -27.87 -18.12 -49.81
N ALA A 262 -28.88 -17.30 -49.97
CA ALA A 262 -30.04 -17.45 -50.86
C ALA A 262 -30.58 -16.02 -50.98
N GLY A 263 -30.69 -15.36 -52.12
CA GLY A 263 -30.65 -15.76 -53.51
C GLY A 263 -31.55 -14.74 -54.19
N THR A 264 -30.98 -13.71 -54.83
CA THR A 264 -31.78 -12.77 -55.63
C THR A 264 -30.97 -12.35 -56.84
N LYS A 265 -31.39 -12.85 -58.00
CA LYS A 265 -30.88 -12.47 -59.33
C LYS A 265 -31.29 -11.02 -59.65
N PRO A 266 -30.47 -10.26 -60.40
CA PRO A 266 -30.92 -9.02 -61.01
C PRO A 266 -31.81 -9.32 -62.23
N GLN A 267 -32.96 -8.66 -62.32
CA GLN A 267 -33.73 -8.52 -63.55
C GLN A 267 -33.37 -7.17 -64.19
N HIS A 268 -32.83 -7.22 -65.41
CA HIS A 268 -32.93 -6.18 -66.45
C HIS A 268 -33.79 -6.80 -67.56
N PRO A 269 -34.65 -6.03 -68.26
CA PRO A 269 -34.34 -4.77 -68.94
C PRO A 269 -34.88 -3.53 -68.24
#